data_AF-A0A940WR54-F1
#
_entry.id   AF-A0A940WR54-F1
#
_cell.length_a   1.000
_cell.length_b   1.000
_cell.length_c   1.000
_cell.angle_alpha   90.00
_cell.angle_beta   90.00
_cell.angle_gamma   90.00
#
_symmetry.space_group_name_H-M   'P 1'
#
loop_
_entity.id
_entity.type
_entity.pdbx_description
1 polymer ?
#
loop_
_entity_poly.entity_id
_entity_poly.type
_entity_poly.pdbx_seq_one_letter_code
_entity_poly.pdbx_strand_id
1 'polypeptide(L)' 'MDYLMFCDQCGTPKPIETYIMREYFWIATQVYCSNCHYANPIPSYLQSLALEMREEENKRDN' A
#
# COMPACT_ATOMS: atom_id res chain seq x y z
N MET A 1 -9.81 -0.93 8.18
CA MET A 1 -9.30 0.44 8.41
C MET A 1 -8.45 0.79 7.21
N ASP A 2 -8.58 2.00 6.70
CA ASP A 2 -7.73 2.46 5.60
C ASP A 2 -6.34 2.84 6.12
N TYR A 3 -5.33 2.54 5.32
CA TYR A 3 -3.94 2.92 5.62
C TYR A 3 -3.72 4.36 5.13
N LEU A 4 -2.83 5.09 5.79
CA LEU A 4 -2.48 6.47 5.40
C LEU A 4 -1.00 6.56 5.07
N MET A 5 -0.67 6.92 3.83
CA MET A 5 0.70 7.16 3.38
C MET A 5 0.91 8.65 3.12
N PHE A 6 2.00 9.21 3.64
CA PHE A 6 2.38 10.60 3.33
C PHE A 6 3.40 10.60 2.19
N CYS A 7 3.33 11.60 1.33
CA CYS A 7 4.36 11.77 0.30
C CYS A 7 5.68 12.22 0.90
N ASP A 8 6.77 11.50 0.60
CA ASP A 8 8.13 11.80 1.08
C ASP A 8 8.68 13.13 0.55
N GLN A 9 8.12 13.64 -0.56
CA GLN A 9 8.54 14.92 -1.14
C GLN A 9 7.69 16.11 -0.65
N CYS A 10 6.36 16.03 -0.73
CA CYS A 10 5.48 17.18 -0.48
C CYS A 10 4.56 17.03 0.74
N GLY A 11 4.64 15.91 1.47
CA GLY A 11 3.84 15.67 2.67
C GLY A 11 2.34 15.50 2.44
N THR A 12 1.86 15.50 1.18
CA THR A 12 0.44 15.28 0.89
C THR A 12 0.01 13.88 1.35
N PRO A 13 -1.04 13.76 2.18
CA PRO A 13 -1.56 12.47 2.61
C PRO A 13 -2.30 11.76 1.48
N LYS A 14 -2.14 10.44 1.40
CA LYS A 14 -2.85 9.56 0.48
C LYS A 14 -3.47 8.39 1.25
N PRO A 15 -4.81 8.33 1.34
CA PRO A 15 -5.50 7.14 1.82
C PRO A 15 -5.23 5.97 0.88
N ILE A 16 -4.93 4.81 1.47
CA ILE A 16 -4.75 3.54 0.79
C ILE A 16 -5.84 2.60 1.33
N GLU A 17 -6.83 2.32 0.48
CA GLU A 17 -7.92 1.40 0.81
C GLU A 17 -7.37 0.02 1.17
N THR A 18 -8.01 -0.67 2.11
CA THR A 18 -7.59 -2.02 2.54
C THR A 18 -7.47 -3.00 1.36
N TYR A 19 -8.39 -2.94 0.40
CA TYR A 19 -8.34 -3.76 -0.81
C TYR A 19 -7.07 -3.47 -1.64
N ILE A 20 -6.70 -2.18 -1.80
CA ILE A 20 -5.52 -1.79 -2.55
C ILE A 20 -4.24 -2.27 -1.86
N MET A 21 -4.18 -2.11 -0.53
CA MET A 21 -3.08 -2.62 0.29
C MET A 21 -2.92 -4.14 0.08
N ARG A 22 -4.00 -4.91 0.26
CA ARG A 22 -3.97 -6.37 0.17
C ARG A 22 -3.62 -6.88 -1.23
N GLU A 23 -4.23 -6.35 -2.28
CA GLU A 23 -4.09 -6.93 -3.62
C GLU A 23 -2.86 -6.44 -4.38
N TYR A 24 -2.35 -5.24 -4.08
CA TYR A 24 -1.33 -4.61 -4.92
C TYR A 24 -0.01 -4.32 -4.20
N PHE A 25 0.00 -4.02 -2.90
CA PHE A 25 1.25 -3.58 -2.25
C PHE A 25 2.30 -4.68 -2.12
N TRP A 26 1.93 -5.97 -2.19
CA TRP A 26 2.89 -7.08 -2.18
C TRP A 26 3.73 -7.18 -3.48
N ILE A 27 3.27 -6.59 -4.59
CA ILE A 27 4.00 -6.55 -5.88
C ILE A 27 4.43 -5.15 -6.30
N ALA A 28 3.72 -4.12 -5.86
CA ALA A 28 4.04 -2.75 -6.22
C ALA A 28 5.35 -2.31 -5.57
N THR A 29 6.18 -1.60 -6.33
CA THR A 29 7.43 -1.04 -5.82
C THR A 29 7.28 0.41 -5.34
N GLN A 30 6.26 1.12 -5.83
CA GLN A 30 6.08 2.54 -5.57
C GLN A 30 4.61 2.99 -5.66
N VAL A 31 4.28 4.08 -4.96
CA VAL A 31 3.00 4.78 -5.04
C VAL A 31 3.23 6.22 -5.47
N TYR A 32 2.59 6.62 -6.56
CA TYR A 32 2.66 8.00 -7.03
C TYR A 32 1.80 8.95 -6.18
N CYS A 33 2.39 10.08 -5.82
CA CYS A 33 1.67 11.21 -5.20
C CYS A 33 0.71 11.84 -6.22
N SER A 34 -0.53 12.10 -5.82
CA SER A 34 -1.52 12.80 -6.65
C SER A 34 -1.26 14.30 -6.79
N ASN A 35 -0.45 14.88 -5.90
CA ASN A 35 -0.17 16.32 -5.87
C ASN A 35 1.13 16.70 -6.63
N CYS A 36 2.25 16.04 -6.30
CA CYS A 36 3.55 16.37 -6.91
C CYS A 36 4.12 15.29 -7.85
N HIS A 37 3.36 14.22 -8.09
CA HIS A 37 3.74 13.08 -8.96
C HIS A 37 5.03 12.34 -8.58
N TYR A 38 5.57 12.61 -7.38
CA TYR A 38 6.69 11.85 -6.83
C TYR A 38 6.34 10.38 -6.66
N ALA A 39 7.26 9.50 -7.03
CA ALA A 39 7.17 8.07 -6.82
C ALA A 39 7.67 7.72 -5.41
N ASN A 40 6.76 7.49 -4.48
CA ASN A 40 7.10 7.11 -3.11
C ASN A 40 7.42 5.62 -3.08
N PRO A 41 8.64 5.20 -2.66
CA PRO A 41 8.96 3.80 -2.50
C PRO A 41 8.02 3.14 -1.49
N ILE A 42 7.54 1.94 -1.80
CA ILE A 42 6.81 1.14 -0.79
C ILE A 42 7.85 0.44 0.08
N PRO A 43 7.87 0.67 1.41
CA PRO A 43 8.77 -0.03 2.31
C PRO A 43 8.55 -1.55 2.28
N SER A 44 9.63 -2.33 2.40
CA SER A 44 9.57 -3.79 2.39
C SER A 44 8.61 -4.37 3.45
N TYR A 45 8.54 -3.76 4.63
CA TYR A 45 7.62 -4.20 5.68
C TYR A 45 6.15 -4.07 5.27
N LEU A 46 5.78 -3.06 4.46
CA LEU A 46 4.43 -2.93 3.93
C LEU A 46 4.14 -3.97 2.84
N GLN A 47 5.14 -4.37 2.06
CA GLN A 47 4.99 -5.46 1.09
C GLN A 47 4.77 -6.79 1.79
N SER A 48 5.52 -7.08 2.87
CA SER A 48 5.33 -8.26 3.70
C SER A 48 3.95 -8.27 4.36
N LEU A 49 3.52 -7.14 4.94
CA LEU A 49 2.18 -7.01 5.51
C LEU A 49 1.09 -7.25 4.46
N ALA A 50 1.22 -6.70 3.27
CA ALA A 50 0.26 -6.91 2.18
C ALA A 50 0.18 -8.39 1.75
N LEU A 51 1.32 -9.09 1.73
CA LEU A 51 1.36 -10.52 1.42
C LEU A 51 0.62 -11.34 2.50
N GLU A 52 0.87 -11.06 3.77
CA GLU A 52 0.18 -11.71 4.89
C GLU A 52 -1.34 -11.51 4.81
N MET A 53 -1.79 -10.26 4.60
CA MET A 53 -3.22 -9.93 4.45
C MET A 53 -3.89 -10.73 3.32
N ARG A 54 -3.17 -10.95 2.21
CA ARG A 54 -3.68 -11.68 1.05
C ARG A 54 -3.80 -13.18 1.33
N GLU A 55 -2.80 -13.76 1.98
CA GLU A 55 -2.83 -15.16 2.40
C GLU A 55 -3.96 -15.43 3.40
N GLU A 56 -4.24 -14.49 4.30
CA GLU A 56 -5.34 -14.60 5.27
C GLU A 56 -6.73 -14.50 4.62
N GLU A 57 -6.90 -13.68 3.58
CA GLU A 57 -8.16 -13.62 2.82
C GLU A 57 -8.40 -14.93 2.07
N ASN A 58 -7.38 -15.46 1.38
CA ASN A 58 -7.49 -16.73 0.65
C ASN A 58 -7.81 -17.92 1.58
N LYS A 59 -7.40 -17.87 2.86
CA LYS A 59 -7.76 -18.88 3.86
C LYS A 59 -9.21 -18.78 4.34
N ARG A 60 -9.81 -17.58 4.28
CA ARG A 60 -11.22 -17.35 4.68
C ARG A 60 -12.21 -17.76 3.59
N ASP A 61 -11.79 -17.74 2.33
CA ASP A 61 -12.60 -18.13 1.19
C ASP A 61 -12.57 -19.64 0.88
N ASN A 62 -11.75 -20.42 1.60
CA ASN A 62 -11.64 -21.88 1.52
C ASN A 62 -12.32 -22.56 2.71
#